data_AF-A0A927F4R1-F1
#
_entry.id   AF-A0A927F4R1-F1
#
_cell.length_a   1.000
_cell.length_b   1.000
_cell.length_c   1.000
_cell.angle_alpha   90.00
_cell.angle_beta   90.00
_cell.angle_gamma   90.00
#
_symmetry.space_group_name_H-M   'P 1'
#
loop_
_entity.id
_entity.type
_entity.pdbx_description
1 polymer ?
#
loop_
_entity_poly.entity_id
_entity_poly.type
_entity_poly.pdbx_seq_one_letter_code
_entity_poly.pdbx_strand_id
1 'polypeptide(L)'
;ISGTNAHVILEQAPTETPALAPAETPDRVGYETSVVSLVLSARDGNALRAQAGRLAAHLRETTDDVREVAHALTTQRAFLDHRAVILGNNRDELLTGLDALAAGEEAPGVITGSGQVERPVFVFPGQGSQWTGMAHELLNTSQVFRESIAACEAALSPHVDWSLTEVLRSDEPITRVDVIQPVLFAVMVSLAAMWRSLGVEPAAVIGHSQGEIAAAVVSGALTLEDGAK
;
A
#
# COMPACT_ATOMS: atom_id res chain seq x y z
N ILE A 1 19.24 55.06 -1.17
CA ILE A 1 19.78 54.01 -2.07
C ILE A 1 21.30 54.13 -2.03
N SER A 2 22.03 53.08 -1.61
CA SER A 2 23.43 53.16 -1.12
C SER A 2 24.54 52.96 -2.16
N GLY A 3 24.22 52.79 -3.45
CA GLY A 3 25.23 52.55 -4.49
C GLY A 3 25.76 51.12 -4.58
N THR A 4 24.99 50.13 -4.08
CA THR A 4 25.36 48.71 -4.19
C THR A 4 25.13 48.18 -5.61
N ASN A 5 26.21 47.80 -6.29
CA ASN A 5 26.16 47.13 -7.59
C ASN A 5 26.27 45.61 -7.40
N ALA A 6 25.46 44.85 -8.14
CA ALA A 6 25.56 43.38 -8.21
C ALA A 6 25.70 42.94 -9.67
N HIS A 7 26.48 41.88 -9.90
CA HIS A 7 26.68 41.25 -11.20
C HIS A 7 26.58 39.72 -11.03
N VAL A 8 25.78 39.07 -11.87
CA VAL A 8 25.57 37.61 -11.85
C VAL A 8 25.82 37.08 -13.24
N ILE A 9 26.60 36.00 -13.33
CA ILE A 9 26.80 35.20 -14.53
C ILE A 9 26.11 33.86 -14.29
N LEU A 10 25.25 33.45 -15.21
CA LEU A 10 24.55 32.18 -15.19
C LEU A 10 25.03 31.32 -16.35
N GLU A 11 25.14 30.02 -16.09
CA GLU A 11 25.42 28.99 -17.09
C GLU A 11 24.34 27.93 -17.01
N GLN A 12 24.11 27.21 -18.11
CA GLN A 12 23.16 26.09 -18.14
C GLN A 12 23.60 24.96 -17.21
N ALA A 13 22.64 24.20 -16.68
CA ALA A 13 22.95 22.97 -15.99
C ALA A 13 23.63 21.97 -16.97
N PRO A 14 24.56 21.13 -16.50
CA PRO A 14 25.16 20.08 -17.32
C PRO A 14 24.09 19.17 -17.94
N THR A 15 24.24 18.82 -19.22
CA THR A 15 23.29 17.97 -19.96
C THR A 15 23.22 16.55 -19.39
N GLU A 16 24.30 16.08 -18.78
CA GLU A 16 24.38 14.82 -18.06
C GLU A 16 24.79 15.11 -16.62
N THR A 17 23.87 14.93 -15.68
CA THR A 17 24.31 14.61 -14.32
C THR A 17 24.81 13.16 -14.41
N PRO A 18 26.05 12.84 -14.00
CA PRO A 18 26.46 11.45 -13.88
C PRO A 18 25.39 10.80 -13.02
N ALA A 19 24.64 9.85 -13.58
CA ALA A 19 23.74 9.05 -12.78
C ALA A 19 24.61 8.53 -11.65
N LEU A 20 24.36 8.98 -10.42
CA LEU A 20 24.78 8.23 -9.24
C LEU A 20 24.34 6.81 -9.59
N ALA A 21 25.32 5.90 -9.71
CA ALA A 21 25.08 4.50 -10.08
C ALA A 21 23.80 4.13 -9.34
N PRO A 22 22.72 3.71 -10.06
CA PRO A 22 21.39 3.63 -9.49
C PRO A 22 21.56 2.98 -8.14
N ALA A 23 21.33 3.76 -7.06
CA ALA A 23 21.35 3.20 -5.72
C ALA A 23 20.45 2.00 -5.86
N GLU A 24 21.00 0.78 -5.66
CA GLU A 24 20.32 -0.49 -5.94
C GLU A 24 18.88 -0.25 -5.60
N THR A 25 18.02 -0.15 -6.63
CA THR A 25 16.61 0.17 -6.38
C THR A 25 16.21 -0.90 -5.40
N PRO A 26 15.92 -0.56 -4.12
CA PRO A 26 15.65 -1.59 -3.12
C PRO A 26 14.56 -2.41 -3.77
N ASP A 27 14.83 -3.71 -3.95
CA ASP A 27 14.03 -4.64 -4.75
C ASP A 27 12.59 -4.18 -4.66
N ARG A 28 12.06 -3.62 -5.77
CA ARG A 28 10.73 -3.01 -5.79
C ARG A 28 9.81 -4.00 -5.10
N VAL A 29 9.40 -3.69 -3.87
CA VAL A 29 8.90 -4.71 -2.95
C VAL A 29 7.75 -5.42 -3.64
N GLY A 30 8.00 -6.64 -4.13
CA GLY A 30 7.09 -7.74 -4.42
C GLY A 30 5.75 -7.55 -5.13
N TYR A 31 5.32 -6.36 -5.57
CA TYR A 31 3.96 -6.12 -6.07
C TYR A 31 3.93 -5.85 -7.58
N GLU A 32 3.46 -6.83 -8.36
CA GLU A 32 3.17 -6.65 -9.78
C GLU A 32 1.77 -6.02 -9.96
N THR A 33 1.63 -4.72 -9.73
CA THR A 33 0.36 -4.01 -9.93
C THR A 33 0.42 -2.97 -11.06
N SER A 34 -0.61 -2.99 -11.92
CA SER A 34 -0.86 -1.94 -12.92
C SER A 34 -1.35 -0.64 -12.29
N VAL A 35 -1.82 -0.66 -11.04
CA VAL A 35 -2.39 0.50 -10.36
C VAL A 35 -1.32 1.52 -10.02
N VAL A 36 -1.59 2.78 -10.31
CA VAL A 36 -0.78 3.95 -9.96
C VAL A 36 -1.55 4.79 -8.95
N SER A 37 -0.86 5.31 -7.94
CA SER A 37 -1.42 6.18 -6.90
C SER A 37 -0.88 7.61 -7.01
N LEU A 38 -1.74 8.56 -7.36
CA LEU A 38 -1.40 9.99 -7.30
C LEU A 38 -1.78 10.53 -5.92
N VAL A 39 -0.78 10.92 -5.14
CA VAL A 39 -0.97 11.47 -3.80
C VAL A 39 -0.94 13.00 -3.87
N LEU A 40 -2.02 13.64 -3.45
CA LEU A 40 -2.15 15.10 -3.38
C LEU A 40 -2.31 15.52 -1.93
N SER A 41 -1.80 16.71 -1.58
CA SER A 41 -2.07 17.30 -0.29
C SER A 41 -2.01 18.82 -0.31
N ALA A 42 -2.87 19.46 0.47
CA ALA A 42 -2.98 20.90 0.59
C ALA A 42 -3.32 21.32 2.02
N ARG A 43 -3.25 22.64 2.30
CA ARG A 43 -3.58 23.20 3.62
C ARG A 43 -5.07 23.22 3.92
N ASP A 44 -5.91 23.18 2.89
CA ASP A 44 -7.37 23.18 3.00
C ASP A 44 -8.00 22.46 1.80
N GLY A 45 -9.29 22.16 1.90
CA GLY A 45 -10.02 21.44 0.86
C GLY A 45 -10.10 22.19 -0.48
N ASN A 46 -10.19 23.52 -0.48
CA ASN A 46 -10.26 24.30 -1.73
C ASN A 46 -8.92 24.26 -2.47
N ALA A 47 -7.81 24.40 -1.73
CA ALA A 47 -6.47 24.29 -2.27
C ALA A 47 -6.18 22.87 -2.81
N LEU A 48 -6.73 21.83 -2.17
CA LEU A 48 -6.62 20.44 -2.63
C LEU A 48 -7.32 20.26 -3.98
N ARG A 49 -8.56 20.75 -4.12
CA ARG A 49 -9.30 20.72 -5.39
C ARG A 49 -8.60 21.51 -6.50
N ALA A 50 -8.06 22.68 -6.16
CA ALA A 50 -7.29 23.48 -7.11
C ALA A 50 -5.99 22.76 -7.53
N GLN A 51 -5.34 22.01 -6.63
CA GLN A 51 -4.18 21.19 -6.96
C GLN A 51 -4.54 20.05 -7.91
N ALA A 52 -5.68 19.38 -7.68
CA ALA A 52 -6.19 18.34 -8.56
C ALA A 52 -6.40 18.88 -9.99
N GLY A 53 -7.07 20.03 -10.13
CA GLY A 53 -7.27 20.68 -11.43
C GLY A 53 -5.96 21.05 -12.14
N ARG A 54 -4.96 21.57 -11.41
CA ARG A 54 -3.64 21.87 -11.99
C ARG A 54 -2.91 20.60 -12.44
N LEU A 55 -2.97 19.53 -11.65
CA LEU A 55 -2.35 18.26 -12.01
C LEU A 55 -3.04 17.64 -13.23
N ALA A 56 -4.36 17.71 -13.32
CA ALA A 56 -5.12 17.24 -14.47
C ALA A 56 -4.74 18.02 -15.74
N ALA A 57 -4.60 19.36 -15.65
CA ALA A 57 -4.12 20.18 -16.76
C ALA A 57 -2.70 19.78 -17.20
N HIS A 58 -1.77 19.62 -16.25
CA HIS A 58 -0.40 19.17 -16.54
C HIS A 58 -0.37 17.83 -17.27
N LEU A 59 -1.13 16.84 -16.79
CA LEU A 59 -1.16 15.50 -17.40
C LEU A 59 -1.82 15.48 -18.79
N ARG A 60 -2.66 16.48 -19.11
CA ARG A 60 -3.22 16.65 -20.46
C ARG A 60 -2.26 17.32 -21.42
N GLU A 61 -1.44 18.24 -20.93
CA GLU A 61 -0.49 19.03 -21.72
C GLU A 61 0.84 18.30 -21.96
N THR A 62 1.14 17.30 -21.14
CA THR A 62 2.41 16.54 -21.20
C THR A 62 2.21 15.08 -21.59
N THR A 63 3.29 14.45 -22.03
CA THR A 63 3.34 13.00 -22.24
C THR A 63 4.07 12.27 -21.11
N ASP A 64 4.32 12.95 -19.98
CA ASP A 64 5.06 12.42 -18.82
C ASP A 64 4.49 11.09 -18.32
N ASP A 65 5.36 10.16 -17.95
CA ASP A 65 4.92 8.90 -17.34
C ASP A 65 4.22 9.19 -16.01
N VAL A 66 2.97 8.73 -15.88
CA VAL A 66 2.15 8.90 -14.67
C VAL A 66 2.82 8.28 -13.44
N ARG A 67 3.70 7.29 -13.61
CA ARG A 67 4.47 6.68 -12.52
C ARG A 67 5.59 7.60 -12.03
N GLU A 68 6.25 8.31 -12.94
CA GLU A 68 7.24 9.34 -12.56
C GLU A 68 6.56 10.51 -11.85
N VAL A 69 5.38 10.92 -12.33
CA VAL A 69 4.57 11.94 -11.67
C VAL A 69 4.15 11.49 -10.26
N ALA A 70 3.67 10.25 -10.10
CA ALA A 70 3.35 9.67 -8.78
C ALA A 70 4.57 9.65 -7.84
N HIS A 71 5.74 9.29 -8.36
CA HIS A 71 6.99 9.31 -7.60
C HIS A 71 7.38 10.74 -7.18
N ALA A 72 7.28 11.72 -8.07
CA ALA A 72 7.56 13.11 -7.74
C ALA A 72 6.59 13.68 -6.70
N LEU A 73 5.29 13.31 -6.79
CA LEU A 73 4.28 13.70 -5.81
C LEU A 73 4.57 13.18 -4.40
N THR A 74 5.24 12.05 -4.27
CA THR A 74 5.54 11.42 -2.97
C THR A 74 6.93 11.75 -2.42
N THR A 75 7.89 12.11 -3.28
CA THR A 75 9.29 12.35 -2.89
C THR A 75 9.72 13.82 -2.93
N GLN A 76 9.03 14.67 -3.71
CA GLN A 76 9.43 16.06 -3.96
C GLN A 76 8.40 17.09 -3.48
N ARG A 77 7.41 16.66 -2.72
CA ARG A 77 6.34 17.53 -2.20
C ARG A 77 6.19 17.30 -0.70
N ALA A 78 5.85 18.38 0.01
CA ALA A 78 5.46 18.29 1.41
C ALA A 78 4.08 17.64 1.54
N PHE A 79 3.89 16.82 2.59
CA PHE A 79 2.59 16.28 2.96
C PHE A 79 1.89 17.24 3.93
N LEU A 80 0.69 17.68 3.54
CA LEU A 80 -0.14 18.62 4.28
C LEU A 80 -1.40 17.93 4.84
N ASP A 81 -2.22 18.68 5.57
CA ASP A 81 -3.30 18.13 6.39
C ASP A 81 -4.48 17.58 5.58
N HIS A 82 -4.86 18.25 4.47
CA HIS A 82 -5.90 17.77 3.57
C HIS A 82 -5.27 16.95 2.47
N ARG A 83 -5.68 15.69 2.33
CA ARG A 83 -5.03 14.71 1.45
C ARG A 83 -6.05 14.07 0.52
N ALA A 84 -5.58 13.70 -0.65
CA ALA A 84 -6.29 12.81 -1.54
C ALA A 84 -5.34 11.79 -2.16
N VAL A 85 -5.86 10.60 -2.44
CA VAL A 85 -5.21 9.57 -3.26
C VAL A 85 -6.14 9.25 -4.42
N ILE A 86 -5.61 9.36 -5.65
CA ILE A 86 -6.29 8.92 -6.87
C ILE A 86 -5.65 7.61 -7.32
N LEU A 87 -6.45 6.56 -7.44
CA LEU A 87 -6.03 5.24 -7.90
C LEU A 87 -6.55 5.01 -9.32
N GLY A 88 -5.68 4.53 -10.21
CA GLY A 88 -6.07 4.17 -11.58
C GLY A 88 -5.04 3.28 -12.27
N ASN A 89 -5.48 2.50 -13.25
CA ASN A 89 -4.64 1.60 -14.03
C ASN A 89 -4.02 2.25 -15.27
N ASN A 90 -4.56 3.40 -15.67
CA ASN A 90 -4.15 4.14 -16.85
C ASN A 90 -4.37 5.64 -16.64
N ARG A 91 -3.82 6.44 -17.58
CA ARG A 91 -3.90 7.90 -17.52
C ARG A 91 -5.34 8.42 -17.51
N ASP A 92 -6.24 7.80 -18.26
CA ASP A 92 -7.63 8.28 -18.39
C ASP A 92 -8.41 8.11 -17.09
N GLU A 93 -8.23 6.98 -16.40
CA GLU A 93 -8.79 6.74 -15.05
C GLU A 93 -8.27 7.78 -14.04
N LEU A 94 -6.96 8.05 -14.06
CA LEU A 94 -6.35 9.06 -13.18
C LEU A 94 -6.87 10.47 -13.48
N LEU A 95 -7.01 10.85 -14.75
CA LEU A 95 -7.58 12.13 -15.15
C LEU A 95 -9.04 12.27 -14.69
N THR A 96 -9.84 11.21 -14.86
CA THR A 96 -11.23 11.18 -14.40
C THR A 96 -11.31 11.40 -12.89
N GLY A 97 -10.48 10.71 -12.10
CA GLY A 97 -10.43 10.90 -10.65
C GLY A 97 -9.95 12.29 -10.23
N LEU A 98 -8.98 12.87 -10.95
CA LEU A 98 -8.52 14.23 -10.69
C LEU A 98 -9.60 15.28 -11.00
N ASP A 99 -10.36 15.11 -12.08
CA ASP A 99 -11.46 16.00 -12.42
C ASP A 99 -12.58 15.92 -11.37
N ALA A 100 -12.95 14.70 -10.94
CA ALA A 100 -13.94 14.50 -9.88
C ALA A 100 -13.50 15.18 -8.57
N LEU A 101 -12.23 14.98 -8.17
CA LEU A 101 -11.68 15.67 -7.00
C LEU A 101 -11.71 17.19 -7.17
N ALA A 102 -11.35 17.72 -8.35
CA ALA A 102 -11.38 19.15 -8.62
C ALA A 102 -12.80 19.74 -8.54
N ALA A 103 -13.81 18.99 -8.98
CA ALA A 103 -15.21 19.34 -8.88
C ALA A 103 -15.77 19.19 -7.44
N GLY A 104 -15.07 18.45 -6.57
CA GLY A 104 -15.54 18.14 -5.21
C GLY A 104 -16.57 17.02 -5.20
N GLU A 105 -16.50 16.12 -6.18
CA GLU A 105 -17.40 14.99 -6.36
C GLU A 105 -16.76 13.71 -5.80
N GLU A 106 -17.60 12.79 -5.33
CA GLU A 106 -17.18 11.44 -4.99
C GLU A 106 -17.06 10.60 -6.26
N ALA A 107 -15.97 9.84 -6.39
CA ALA A 107 -15.77 8.94 -7.52
C ALA A 107 -14.99 7.69 -7.10
N PRO A 108 -15.20 6.54 -7.78
CA PRO A 108 -14.39 5.35 -7.60
C PRO A 108 -12.89 5.67 -7.73
N GLY A 109 -12.07 5.12 -6.82
CA GLY A 109 -10.63 5.37 -6.83
C GLY A 109 -10.21 6.74 -6.30
N VAL A 110 -11.14 7.60 -5.86
CA VAL A 110 -10.84 8.89 -5.22
C VAL A 110 -11.04 8.77 -3.71
N ILE A 111 -9.95 8.77 -2.95
CA ILE A 111 -9.97 8.73 -1.49
C ILE A 111 -9.55 10.10 -0.98
N THR A 112 -10.36 10.71 -0.12
CA THR A 112 -10.03 11.98 0.54
C THR A 112 -10.01 11.81 2.05
N GLY A 113 -9.22 12.64 2.72
CA GLY A 113 -9.15 12.64 4.17
C GLY A 113 -8.44 13.88 4.69
N SER A 114 -8.64 14.16 5.97
CA SER A 114 -7.91 15.21 6.67
C SER A 114 -7.60 14.80 8.09
N GLY A 115 -6.41 15.16 8.57
CA GLY A 115 -6.04 15.00 9.98
C GLY A 115 -4.64 14.46 10.18
N GLN A 116 -4.27 14.34 11.45
CA GLN A 116 -3.02 13.70 11.87
C GLN A 116 -3.23 12.18 11.91
N VAL A 117 -2.25 11.47 11.37
CA VAL A 117 -2.25 10.00 11.37
C VAL A 117 -1.23 9.55 12.39
N GLU A 118 -1.70 8.91 13.46
CA GLU A 118 -0.86 8.12 14.36
C GLU A 118 -0.60 6.74 13.77
N ARG A 119 0.26 5.94 14.41
CA ARG A 119 0.43 4.54 14.04
C ARG A 119 -0.91 3.78 14.24
N PRO A 120 -1.33 2.94 13.27
CA PRO A 120 -2.62 2.27 13.35
C PRO A 120 -2.66 1.17 14.41
N VAL A 121 -3.87 0.73 14.77
CA VAL A 121 -4.08 -0.53 15.50
C VAL A 121 -4.44 -1.60 14.48
N PHE A 122 -3.73 -2.73 14.48
CA PHE A 122 -4.11 -3.88 13.66
C PHE A 122 -5.16 -4.72 14.42
N VAL A 123 -6.28 -4.99 13.76
CA VAL A 123 -7.40 -5.74 14.32
C VAL A 123 -7.50 -7.09 13.62
N PHE A 124 -7.47 -8.16 14.40
CA PHE A 124 -7.47 -9.54 13.94
C PHE A 124 -8.80 -10.20 14.31
N PRO A 125 -9.76 -10.32 13.37
CA PRO A 125 -11.06 -10.90 13.66
C PRO A 125 -10.99 -12.41 13.90
N GLY A 126 -12.06 -12.97 14.45
CA GLY A 126 -12.25 -14.42 14.53
C GLY A 126 -12.78 -15.01 13.22
N GLN A 127 -13.33 -16.22 13.29
CA GLN A 127 -14.01 -16.85 12.15
C GLN A 127 -15.23 -16.03 11.68
N GLY A 128 -15.48 -16.02 10.36
CA GLY A 128 -16.67 -15.41 9.75
C GLY A 128 -16.34 -14.52 8.54
N SER A 129 -15.08 -14.10 8.38
CA SER A 129 -14.62 -13.25 7.28
C SER A 129 -14.11 -14.03 6.07
N GLN A 130 -14.13 -15.36 6.10
CA GLN A 130 -13.67 -16.19 5.00
C GLN A 130 -14.59 -16.11 3.78
N TRP A 131 -13.99 -16.19 2.59
CA TRP A 131 -14.69 -16.34 1.32
C TRP A 131 -13.82 -17.14 0.35
N THR A 132 -14.45 -17.82 -0.60
CA THR A 132 -13.74 -18.63 -1.62
C THR A 132 -12.86 -17.75 -2.49
N GLY A 133 -11.57 -18.04 -2.58
CA GLY A 133 -10.60 -17.26 -3.36
C GLY A 133 -9.97 -16.08 -2.62
N MET A 134 -10.14 -15.97 -1.29
CA MET A 134 -9.72 -14.78 -0.51
C MET A 134 -8.24 -14.38 -0.59
N ALA A 135 -7.37 -15.29 -1.02
CA ALA A 135 -5.94 -15.07 -1.14
C ALA A 135 -5.40 -15.21 -2.58
N HIS A 136 -6.25 -15.57 -3.56
CA HIS A 136 -5.82 -15.95 -4.92
C HIS A 136 -4.97 -14.86 -5.58
N GLU A 137 -5.48 -13.64 -5.59
CA GLU A 137 -4.80 -12.55 -6.27
C GLU A 137 -3.47 -12.22 -5.57
N LEU A 138 -3.47 -12.10 -4.25
CA LEU A 138 -2.27 -11.77 -3.48
C LEU A 138 -1.20 -12.86 -3.53
N LEU A 139 -1.60 -14.13 -3.60
CA LEU A 139 -0.66 -15.22 -3.88
C LEU A 139 0.02 -15.08 -5.25
N ASN A 140 -0.62 -14.45 -6.24
CA ASN A 140 -0.03 -14.28 -7.56
C ASN A 140 0.72 -12.95 -7.70
N THR A 141 0.25 -11.89 -7.04
CA THR A 141 0.75 -10.53 -7.26
C THR A 141 1.68 -10.01 -6.17
N SER A 142 1.71 -10.62 -4.97
CA SER A 142 2.54 -10.17 -3.85
C SER A 142 3.56 -11.22 -3.41
N GLN A 143 4.84 -10.92 -3.61
CA GLN A 143 5.94 -11.75 -3.11
C GLN A 143 5.94 -11.83 -1.57
N VAL A 144 5.78 -10.71 -0.86
CA VAL A 144 5.76 -10.68 0.61
C VAL A 144 4.64 -11.55 1.17
N PHE A 145 3.45 -11.48 0.56
CA PHE A 145 2.33 -12.31 0.98
C PHE A 145 2.60 -13.80 0.73
N ARG A 146 3.12 -14.16 -0.45
CA ARG A 146 3.51 -15.54 -0.77
C ARG A 146 4.52 -16.11 0.20
N GLU A 147 5.59 -15.37 0.49
CA GLU A 147 6.65 -15.80 1.38
C GLU A 147 6.13 -16.00 2.81
N SER A 148 5.28 -15.09 3.28
CA SER A 148 4.63 -15.23 4.58
C SER A 148 3.68 -16.43 4.64
N ILE A 149 2.91 -16.69 3.58
CA ILE A 149 2.06 -17.89 3.49
C ILE A 149 2.91 -19.16 3.51
N ALA A 150 4.03 -19.20 2.78
CA ALA A 150 4.92 -20.35 2.76
C ALA A 150 5.55 -20.61 4.15
N ALA A 151 5.90 -19.56 4.89
CA ALA A 151 6.35 -19.68 6.28
C ALA A 151 5.26 -20.22 7.20
N CYS A 152 4.01 -19.74 7.06
CA CYS A 152 2.88 -20.27 7.81
C CYS A 152 2.61 -21.74 7.46
N GLU A 153 2.70 -22.12 6.20
CA GLU A 153 2.53 -23.52 5.76
C GLU A 153 3.59 -24.43 6.37
N ALA A 154 4.86 -24.01 6.39
CA ALA A 154 5.92 -24.75 7.04
C ALA A 154 5.68 -24.91 8.56
N ALA A 155 5.17 -23.88 9.23
CA ALA A 155 4.83 -23.93 10.65
C ALA A 155 3.61 -24.81 10.95
N LEU A 156 2.61 -24.85 10.05
CA LEU A 156 1.39 -25.65 10.21
C LEU A 156 1.58 -27.12 9.84
N SER A 157 2.49 -27.42 8.91
CA SER A 157 2.69 -28.78 8.35
C SER A 157 2.84 -29.90 9.39
N PRO A 158 3.45 -29.71 10.59
CA PRO A 158 3.50 -30.75 11.62
C PRO A 158 2.16 -31.04 12.32
N HIS A 159 1.17 -30.16 12.17
CA HIS A 159 -0.09 -30.14 12.92
C HIS A 159 -1.31 -30.46 12.06
N VAL A 160 -1.17 -30.42 10.73
CA VAL A 160 -2.27 -30.63 9.76
C VAL A 160 -1.88 -31.68 8.72
N ASP A 161 -2.89 -32.31 8.10
CA ASP A 161 -2.74 -33.33 7.05
C ASP A 161 -3.06 -32.81 5.64
N TRP A 162 -3.14 -31.49 5.47
CA TRP A 162 -3.47 -30.79 4.22
C TRP A 162 -2.47 -29.67 3.92
N SER A 163 -2.39 -29.24 2.65
CA SER A 163 -1.54 -28.12 2.23
C SER A 163 -2.29 -26.79 2.32
N LEU A 164 -1.68 -25.81 2.99
CA LEU A 164 -2.24 -24.45 3.09
C LEU A 164 -2.32 -23.79 1.73
N THR A 165 -1.27 -23.90 0.92
CA THR A 165 -1.25 -23.29 -0.40
C THR A 165 -2.28 -23.94 -1.34
N GLU A 166 -2.48 -25.25 -1.26
CA GLU A 166 -3.52 -25.94 -2.05
C GLU A 166 -4.93 -25.51 -1.64
N VAL A 167 -5.20 -25.45 -0.32
CA VAL A 167 -6.50 -24.98 0.19
C VAL A 167 -6.75 -23.53 -0.24
N LEU A 168 -5.75 -22.66 -0.14
CA LEU A 168 -5.87 -21.26 -0.54
C LEU A 168 -6.01 -21.07 -2.04
N ARG A 169 -5.59 -22.02 -2.89
CA ARG A 169 -5.73 -21.99 -4.36
C ARG A 169 -6.99 -22.69 -4.87
N SER A 170 -7.74 -23.33 -3.97
CA SER A 170 -8.94 -24.06 -4.32
C SER A 170 -10.13 -23.11 -4.49
N ASP A 171 -10.96 -23.39 -5.49
CA ASP A 171 -12.27 -22.76 -5.66
C ASP A 171 -13.36 -23.43 -4.79
N GLU A 172 -12.99 -24.40 -3.94
CA GLU A 172 -13.93 -25.06 -3.04
C GLU A 172 -14.16 -24.24 -1.75
N PRO A 173 -15.40 -24.17 -1.24
CA PRO A 173 -15.68 -23.52 0.05
C PRO A 173 -15.00 -24.23 1.22
N ILE A 174 -14.25 -23.47 2.03
CA ILE A 174 -13.62 -23.98 3.25
C ILE A 174 -14.67 -24.00 4.38
N THR A 175 -15.17 -25.18 4.72
CA THR A 175 -16.28 -25.35 5.68
C THR A 175 -15.88 -26.01 7.00
N ARG A 176 -14.82 -26.82 6.98
CA ARG A 176 -14.28 -27.51 8.15
C ARG A 176 -13.57 -26.54 9.09
N VAL A 177 -13.96 -26.55 10.37
CA VAL A 177 -13.42 -25.63 11.38
C VAL A 177 -11.91 -25.83 11.56
N ASP A 178 -11.46 -27.07 11.59
CA ASP A 178 -10.05 -27.46 11.73
C ASP A 178 -9.19 -27.08 10.51
N VAL A 179 -9.81 -26.68 9.39
CA VAL A 179 -9.13 -26.10 8.22
C VAL A 179 -9.25 -24.58 8.22
N ILE A 180 -10.44 -24.03 8.49
CA ILE A 180 -10.69 -22.60 8.33
C ILE A 180 -9.94 -21.75 9.35
N GLN A 181 -9.78 -22.22 10.59
CA GLN A 181 -9.09 -21.41 11.60
C GLN A 181 -7.59 -21.24 11.31
N PRO A 182 -6.84 -22.32 11.00
CA PRO A 182 -5.43 -22.18 10.62
C PRO A 182 -5.23 -21.40 9.31
N VAL A 183 -6.14 -21.57 8.34
CA VAL A 183 -6.11 -20.77 7.09
C VAL A 183 -6.29 -19.29 7.38
N LEU A 184 -7.29 -18.91 8.19
CA LEU A 184 -7.52 -17.51 8.56
C LEU A 184 -6.35 -16.94 9.36
N PHE A 185 -5.75 -17.71 10.25
CA PHE A 185 -4.52 -17.33 10.95
C PHE A 185 -3.40 -16.97 9.97
N ALA A 186 -3.11 -17.85 9.01
CA ALA A 186 -2.05 -17.62 8.03
C ALA A 186 -2.30 -16.39 7.15
N VAL A 187 -3.55 -16.20 6.70
CA VAL A 187 -3.93 -15.01 5.91
C VAL A 187 -3.78 -13.73 6.74
N MET A 188 -4.24 -13.73 7.98
CA MET A 188 -4.11 -12.58 8.87
C MET A 188 -2.66 -12.19 9.14
N VAL A 189 -1.80 -13.16 9.45
CA VAL A 189 -0.35 -12.94 9.65
C VAL A 189 0.28 -12.40 8.37
N SER A 190 -0.10 -12.93 7.21
CA SER A 190 0.47 -12.53 5.91
C SER A 190 0.01 -11.16 5.44
N LEU A 191 -1.23 -10.77 5.73
CA LEU A 191 -1.69 -9.39 5.52
C LEU A 191 -0.96 -8.40 6.43
N ALA A 192 -0.68 -8.77 7.69
CA ALA A 192 0.11 -7.93 8.58
C ALA A 192 1.56 -7.77 8.07
N ALA A 193 2.17 -8.82 7.54
CA ALA A 193 3.48 -8.76 6.90
C ALA A 193 3.50 -7.81 5.68
N MET A 194 2.44 -7.82 4.86
CA MET A 194 2.29 -6.87 3.74
C MET A 194 2.19 -5.41 4.22
N TRP A 195 1.40 -5.13 5.25
CA TRP A 195 1.30 -3.76 5.77
C TRP A 195 2.66 -3.26 6.28
N ARG A 196 3.39 -4.11 7.00
CA ARG A 196 4.73 -3.79 7.50
C ARG A 196 5.75 -3.57 6.38
N SER A 197 5.70 -4.36 5.30
CA SER A 197 6.62 -4.17 4.16
C SER A 197 6.42 -2.82 3.46
N LEU A 198 5.23 -2.22 3.59
CA LEU A 198 4.90 -0.88 3.12
C LEU A 198 5.22 0.22 4.16
N GLY A 199 5.89 -0.13 5.27
CA GLY A 199 6.27 0.78 6.35
C GLY A 199 5.14 1.09 7.34
N VAL A 200 4.02 0.38 7.27
CA VAL A 200 2.89 0.56 8.21
C VAL A 200 3.08 -0.35 9.41
N GLU A 201 3.66 0.22 10.47
CA GLU A 201 3.86 -0.48 11.75
C GLU A 201 2.71 -0.22 12.74
N PRO A 202 2.11 -1.26 13.35
CA PRO A 202 1.05 -1.08 14.32
C PRO A 202 1.57 -0.46 15.63
N ALA A 203 0.80 0.46 16.21
CA ALA A 203 0.98 0.94 17.59
C ALA A 203 0.58 -0.13 18.61
N ALA A 204 -0.45 -0.89 18.27
CA ALA A 204 -1.01 -1.97 19.06
C ALA A 204 -1.69 -3.00 18.15
N VAL A 205 -1.94 -4.17 18.70
CA VAL A 205 -2.72 -5.23 18.06
C VAL A 205 -3.88 -5.62 18.96
N ILE A 206 -5.02 -5.96 18.38
CA ILE A 206 -6.18 -6.49 19.10
C ILE A 206 -6.70 -7.69 18.32
N GLY A 207 -6.87 -8.82 18.99
CA GLY A 207 -7.50 -10.01 18.42
C GLY A 207 -8.89 -10.24 19.02
N HIS A 208 -9.75 -10.91 18.27
CA HIS A 208 -11.03 -11.39 18.77
C HIS A 208 -11.10 -12.92 18.66
N SER A 209 -11.21 -13.61 19.79
CA SER A 209 -11.22 -15.09 19.84
C SER A 209 -9.97 -15.66 19.16
N GLN A 210 -10.08 -16.58 18.20
CA GLN A 210 -8.92 -17.13 17.46
C GLN A 210 -8.01 -16.06 16.83
N GLY A 211 -8.53 -14.86 16.54
CA GLY A 211 -7.74 -13.76 16.01
C GLY A 211 -6.66 -13.28 16.98
N GLU A 212 -6.80 -13.55 18.28
CA GLU A 212 -5.76 -13.29 19.28
C GLU A 212 -4.46 -14.05 19.00
N ILE A 213 -4.54 -15.22 18.36
CA ILE A 213 -3.35 -16.02 18.01
C ILE A 213 -2.53 -15.27 16.95
N ALA A 214 -3.19 -14.76 15.89
CA ALA A 214 -2.53 -13.95 14.88
C ALA A 214 -1.98 -12.64 15.47
N ALA A 215 -2.73 -11.99 16.36
CA ALA A 215 -2.26 -10.80 17.06
C ALA A 215 -1.02 -11.07 17.93
N ALA A 216 -0.99 -12.21 18.64
CA ALA A 216 0.14 -12.61 19.47
C ALA A 216 1.40 -12.86 18.64
N VAL A 217 1.28 -13.49 17.46
CA VAL A 217 2.40 -13.64 16.52
C VAL A 217 2.87 -12.30 15.96
N VAL A 218 1.95 -11.45 15.49
CA VAL A 218 2.29 -10.15 14.88
C VAL A 218 2.93 -9.20 15.89
N SER A 219 2.53 -9.25 17.16
CA SER A 219 3.18 -8.49 18.25
C SER A 219 4.52 -9.07 18.71
N GLY A 220 4.86 -10.30 18.30
CA GLY A 220 6.05 -11.01 18.75
C GLY A 220 5.92 -11.67 20.13
N ALA A 221 4.71 -11.76 20.68
CA ALA A 221 4.44 -12.48 21.93
C ALA A 221 4.51 -14.00 21.75
N LEU A 222 4.22 -14.50 20.54
CA LEU A 222 4.42 -15.88 20.13
C LEU A 222 5.33 -15.94 18.91
N THR A 223 6.12 -17.01 18.79
CA THR A 223 6.76 -17.36 17.52
C THR A 223 5.71 -17.84 16.53
N LEU A 224 6.07 -17.87 15.24
CA LEU A 224 5.16 -18.39 14.21
C LEU A 224 4.81 -19.86 14.47
N GLU A 225 5.78 -20.67 14.89
CA GLU A 225 5.62 -22.08 15.20
C GLU A 225 4.73 -22.32 16.43
N ASP A 226 4.79 -21.44 17.44
CA ASP A 226 3.90 -21.55 18.60
C ASP A 226 2.48 -21.09 18.27
N GLY A 227 2.32 -20.09 17.40
CA GLY A 227 1.01 -19.68 16.91
C GLY A 227 0.35 -20.69 15.96
N ALA A 228 1.12 -21.58 15.34
CA ALA A 228 0.63 -22.61 14.42
C ALA A 228 0.12 -23.89 15.12
N LYS A 229 0.34 -24.03 16.43
CA LYS A 229 -0.10 -25.18 17.26
C LYS A 229 -1.54 -25.02 17.75
#